data_AF-A0A2W4R447-F1
#
_entry.id   AF-A0A2W4R447-F1
#
_cell.length_a   1.000
_cell.length_b   1.000
_cell.length_c   1.000
_cell.angle_alpha   90.00
_cell.angle_beta   90.00
_cell.angle_gamma   90.00
#
_symmetry.space_group_name_H-M   'P 1'
#
loop_
_entity.id
_entity.type
_entity.pdbx_description
1 polymer ?
#
loop_
_entity_poly.entity_id
_entity_poly.type
_entity_poly.pdbx_seq_one_letter_code
_entity_poly.pdbx_strand_id
1 'polypeptide(L)'
;MSIAEARDTLVIDHVPADHALATWLARRLSLAGFRTWCYGTAPLAGENADASVRLLIQRRARLYLPILSPESLADREFHERCIVAEGRDGLVLPCWAAVVADLLEGSRLSRLEPARFQDSWATGLNDVLAALKARGVVPDYKAVRGRAIALRAYVPEPVTKPGPERVLTNVFQATVPSSILVYKVPHSLPVQQIERIRETWPFVIAAARTLLSFHEPPASRLIPGSYRDFEFAWDTEEHATFAGRNSIDIMKELLRRSLDVACVRAGLVWCPDRKVYYFPQT
;
A
#
# COMPACT_ATOMS: atom_id res chain seq x y z
N MET A 1 24.25 -23.18 2.91
CA MET A 1 23.14 -24.12 3.23
C MET A 1 23.74 -25.53 3.18
N SER A 2 23.57 -26.39 4.19
CA SER A 2 24.13 -27.75 4.12
C SER A 2 23.47 -28.55 3.00
N ILE A 3 24.26 -29.12 2.07
CA ILE A 3 23.82 -29.94 0.92
C ILE A 3 23.56 -31.40 1.37
N ALA A 4 23.11 -31.60 2.62
CA ALA A 4 22.57 -32.87 3.04
C ALA A 4 21.22 -33.12 2.32
N GLU A 5 20.97 -34.35 1.89
CA GLU A 5 19.71 -34.74 1.27
C GLU A 5 18.55 -34.52 2.26
N ALA A 6 17.66 -33.58 1.95
CA ALA A 6 16.53 -33.20 2.80
C ALA A 6 15.43 -32.59 1.94
N ARG A 7 14.34 -33.33 1.71
CA ARG A 7 13.20 -32.89 0.88
C ARG A 7 12.30 -31.91 1.65
N ASP A 8 12.80 -30.71 1.89
CA ASP A 8 12.20 -29.74 2.80
C ASP A 8 11.92 -28.38 2.17
N THR A 9 12.36 -28.14 0.93
CA THR A 9 12.38 -26.79 0.34
C THR A 9 11.40 -26.66 -0.84
N LEU A 10 10.58 -25.62 -0.85
CA LEU A 10 9.82 -25.21 -2.03
C LEU A 10 10.76 -24.40 -2.94
N VAL A 11 11.08 -24.94 -4.10
CA VAL A 11 11.96 -24.29 -5.08
C VAL A 11 11.09 -23.51 -6.04
N ILE A 12 11.22 -22.19 -6.05
CA ILE A 12 10.51 -21.28 -6.96
C ILE A 12 11.52 -20.85 -8.01
N ASP A 13 11.26 -21.22 -9.26
CA ASP A 13 12.13 -20.96 -10.41
C ASP A 13 11.44 -20.04 -11.39
N HIS A 14 12.22 -19.12 -11.96
CA HIS A 14 11.74 -18.04 -12.81
C HIS A 14 12.85 -17.53 -13.72
N VAL A 15 12.45 -16.91 -14.83
CA VAL A 15 13.33 -16.08 -15.67
C VAL A 15 13.29 -14.62 -15.21
N PRO A 16 14.27 -13.77 -15.57
CA PRO A 16 14.33 -12.38 -15.07
C PRO A 16 13.04 -11.57 -15.23
N ALA A 17 12.28 -11.77 -16.30
CA ALA A 17 11.00 -11.10 -16.54
C ALA A 17 9.95 -11.38 -15.44
N ASP A 18 9.96 -12.59 -14.88
CA ASP A 18 9.01 -13.07 -13.87
C ASP A 18 9.49 -12.84 -12.42
N HIS A 19 10.64 -12.19 -12.24
CA HIS A 19 11.30 -12.05 -10.95
C HIS A 19 10.43 -11.40 -9.87
N ALA A 20 9.60 -10.42 -10.25
CA ALA A 20 8.72 -9.73 -9.30
C ALA A 20 7.69 -10.68 -8.69
N LEU A 21 7.04 -11.50 -9.51
CA LEU A 21 6.06 -12.50 -9.05
C LEU A 21 6.73 -13.59 -8.22
N ALA A 22 7.86 -14.13 -8.70
CA ALA A 22 8.58 -15.20 -8.01
C ALA A 22 9.05 -14.77 -6.61
N THR A 23 9.61 -13.56 -6.50
CA THR A 23 10.06 -12.99 -5.22
C THR A 23 8.87 -12.72 -4.29
N TRP A 24 7.77 -12.20 -4.82
CA TRP A 24 6.56 -11.99 -4.03
C TRP A 24 5.99 -13.32 -3.49
N LEU A 25 5.92 -14.36 -4.32
CA LEU A 25 5.43 -15.68 -3.93
C LEU A 25 6.32 -16.30 -2.86
N ALA A 26 7.65 -16.26 -3.05
CA ALA A 26 8.62 -16.74 -2.08
C ALA A 26 8.43 -16.09 -0.71
N ARG A 27 8.20 -14.77 -0.68
CA ARG A 27 7.92 -14.02 0.56
C ARG A 27 6.63 -14.47 1.22
N ARG A 28 5.53 -14.61 0.46
CA ARG A 28 4.23 -15.04 1.01
C ARG A 28 4.30 -16.44 1.62
N LEU A 29 4.96 -17.37 0.94
CA LEU A 29 5.16 -18.73 1.44
C LEU A 29 6.11 -18.79 2.64
N SER A 30 7.21 -18.03 2.62
CA SER A 30 8.10 -17.89 3.79
C SER A 30 7.36 -17.34 5.02
N LEU A 31 6.52 -16.31 4.85
CA LEU A 31 5.69 -15.75 5.93
C LEU A 31 4.64 -16.74 6.45
N ALA A 32 4.16 -17.64 5.60
CA ALA A 32 3.29 -18.74 5.98
C ALA A 32 4.05 -19.89 6.69
N GLY A 33 5.38 -19.82 6.78
CA GLY A 33 6.23 -20.77 7.50
C GLY A 33 6.79 -21.90 6.63
N PHE A 34 6.71 -21.80 5.31
CA PHE A 34 7.36 -22.75 4.40
C PHE A 34 8.83 -22.38 4.19
N ARG A 35 9.69 -23.38 4.04
CA ARG A 35 11.07 -23.18 3.60
C ARG A 35 11.08 -22.99 2.09
N THR A 36 11.45 -21.81 1.61
CA THR A 36 11.47 -21.49 0.18
C THR A 36 12.88 -21.20 -0.30
N TRP A 37 13.15 -21.51 -1.56
CA TRP A 37 14.30 -21.02 -2.31
C TRP A 37 13.82 -20.30 -3.56
N CYS A 38 14.38 -19.12 -3.83
CA CYS A 38 14.08 -18.31 -5.02
C CYS A 38 15.33 -17.51 -5.42
N TYR A 39 15.65 -17.47 -6.71
CA TYR A 39 16.80 -16.73 -7.20
C TYR A 39 16.65 -15.21 -6.92
N GLY A 40 17.72 -14.56 -6.44
CA GLY A 40 17.71 -13.15 -5.98
C GLY A 40 17.33 -12.96 -4.51
N THR A 41 16.87 -14.03 -3.84
CA THR A 41 16.54 -14.03 -2.41
C THR A 41 17.50 -14.85 -1.56
N ALA A 42 18.15 -15.85 -2.19
CA ALA A 42 19.21 -16.63 -1.60
C ALA A 42 20.57 -16.03 -2.02
N PRO A 43 21.55 -15.92 -1.10
CA PRO A 43 22.88 -15.45 -1.45
C PRO A 43 23.57 -16.47 -2.36
N LEU A 44 23.94 -16.03 -3.57
CA LEU A 44 24.79 -16.78 -4.49
C LEU A 44 26.09 -15.98 -4.65
N ALA A 45 27.20 -16.49 -4.13
CA ALA A 45 28.52 -15.87 -4.27
C ALA A 45 29.40 -16.78 -5.14
N GLY A 46 29.54 -16.43 -6.43
CA GLY A 46 30.34 -17.21 -7.39
C GLY A 46 29.71 -18.52 -7.87
N GLU A 47 28.44 -18.78 -7.54
CA GLU A 47 27.72 -19.98 -7.96
C GLU A 47 27.01 -19.78 -9.30
N ASN A 48 26.97 -20.81 -10.15
CA ASN A 48 26.13 -20.82 -11.35
C ASN A 48 24.66 -21.08 -10.93
N ALA A 49 23.76 -20.18 -11.31
CA ALA A 49 22.36 -20.21 -10.90
C ALA A 49 21.64 -21.48 -11.39
N ASP A 50 21.82 -21.85 -12.66
CA ASP A 50 21.21 -23.04 -13.25
C ASP A 50 21.68 -24.33 -12.54
N ALA A 51 22.99 -24.48 -12.35
CA ALA A 51 23.56 -25.62 -11.63
C ALA A 51 23.01 -25.74 -10.20
N SER A 52 22.82 -24.59 -9.54
CA SER A 52 22.28 -24.52 -8.19
C SER A 52 20.81 -24.97 -8.14
N VAL A 53 19.97 -24.51 -9.07
CA VAL A 53 18.56 -24.93 -9.16
C VAL A 53 18.48 -26.42 -9.44
N ARG A 54 19.27 -26.95 -10.38
CA ARG A 54 19.28 -28.39 -10.69
C ARG A 54 19.63 -29.22 -9.47
N LEU A 55 20.64 -28.80 -8.70
CA LEU A 55 21.02 -29.48 -7.46
C LEU A 55 19.88 -29.44 -6.43
N LEU A 56 19.18 -28.31 -6.31
CA LEU A 56 18.04 -28.17 -5.41
C LEU A 56 16.88 -29.08 -5.82
N ILE A 57 16.49 -29.09 -7.10
CA ILE A 57 15.49 -30.01 -7.67
C ILE A 57 15.86 -31.46 -7.32
N GLN A 58 17.16 -31.80 -7.42
CA GLN A 58 17.64 -33.14 -7.19
C GLN A 58 17.69 -33.56 -5.71
N ARG A 59 18.11 -32.67 -4.81
CA ARG A 59 18.51 -33.04 -3.44
C ARG A 59 17.62 -32.48 -2.34
N ARG A 60 16.88 -31.40 -2.62
CA ARG A 60 16.22 -30.59 -1.58
C ARG A 60 14.75 -30.26 -1.85
N ALA A 61 14.34 -30.26 -3.11
CA ALA A 61 13.01 -29.86 -3.50
C ALA A 61 11.95 -30.80 -2.90
N ARG A 62 11.06 -30.22 -2.10
CA ARG A 62 9.79 -30.82 -1.70
C ARG A 62 8.76 -30.65 -2.80
N LEU A 63 8.72 -29.46 -3.40
CA LEU A 63 8.01 -29.14 -4.63
C LEU A 63 8.85 -28.13 -5.43
N TYR A 64 8.68 -28.19 -6.74
CA TYR A 64 9.24 -27.29 -7.72
C TYR A 64 8.10 -26.47 -8.34
N LEU A 65 8.18 -25.15 -8.21
CA LEU A 65 7.17 -24.18 -8.61
C LEU A 65 7.73 -23.32 -9.76
N PRO A 66 7.68 -23.79 -11.01
CA PRO A 66 8.12 -23.01 -12.16
C PRO A 66 7.09 -21.92 -12.48
N ILE A 67 7.55 -20.67 -12.61
CA ILE A 67 6.72 -19.56 -13.10
C ILE A 67 6.68 -19.59 -14.63
N LEU A 68 5.49 -19.79 -15.19
CA LEU A 68 5.26 -19.96 -16.63
C LEU A 68 4.71 -18.68 -17.26
N SER A 69 5.46 -18.13 -18.20
CA SER A 69 5.17 -16.96 -19.02
C SER A 69 5.66 -17.24 -20.45
N PRO A 70 5.26 -16.46 -21.46
CA PRO A 70 5.85 -16.55 -22.80
C PRO A 70 7.37 -16.45 -22.79
N GLU A 71 7.92 -15.57 -21.94
CA GLU A 71 9.35 -15.37 -21.77
C GLU A 71 10.04 -16.59 -21.15
N SER A 72 9.45 -17.21 -20.13
CA SER A 72 10.04 -18.40 -19.51
C SER A 72 9.95 -19.64 -20.39
N LEU A 73 8.93 -19.75 -21.23
CA LEU A 73 8.81 -20.81 -22.22
C LEU A 73 9.76 -20.65 -23.41
N ALA A 74 10.19 -19.42 -23.70
CA ALA A 74 11.24 -19.14 -24.69
C ALA A 74 12.67 -19.37 -24.14
N ASP A 75 12.83 -19.44 -22.81
CA ASP A 75 14.13 -19.65 -22.17
C ASP A 75 14.53 -21.12 -22.13
N ARG A 76 15.65 -21.43 -22.79
CA ARG A 76 16.13 -22.80 -22.95
C ARG A 76 16.56 -23.42 -21.62
N GLU A 77 17.29 -22.69 -20.77
CA GLU A 77 17.81 -23.25 -19.51
C GLU A 77 16.67 -23.56 -18.55
N PHE A 78 15.70 -22.65 -18.44
CA PHE A 78 14.48 -22.85 -17.67
C PHE A 78 13.69 -24.07 -18.15
N HIS A 79 13.53 -24.23 -19.46
CA HIS A 79 12.86 -25.39 -20.03
C HIS A 79 13.57 -26.71 -19.67
N GLU A 80 14.89 -26.75 -19.75
CA GLU A 80 15.68 -27.92 -19.34
C GLU A 80 15.50 -28.25 -17.85
N ARG A 81 15.41 -27.24 -16.97
CA ARG A 81 15.15 -27.44 -15.53
C ARG A 81 13.74 -27.98 -15.27
N CYS A 82 12.74 -27.50 -16.02
CA CYS A 82 11.39 -28.04 -15.99
C CYS A 82 11.38 -29.53 -16.40
N ILE A 83 12.05 -29.92 -17.47
CA ILE A 83 12.17 -31.33 -17.90
C ILE A 83 12.80 -32.19 -16.80
N VAL A 84 13.87 -31.70 -16.15
CA VAL A 84 14.52 -32.42 -15.04
C VAL A 84 13.56 -32.61 -13.87
N ALA A 85 12.74 -31.61 -13.54
CA ALA A 85 11.76 -31.70 -12.47
C ALA A 85 10.58 -32.61 -12.82
N GLU A 86 10.09 -32.58 -14.06
CA GLU A 86 9.02 -33.44 -14.57
C GLU A 86 9.38 -34.93 -14.56
N GLY A 87 10.67 -35.27 -14.61
CA GLY A 87 11.15 -36.64 -14.41
C GLY A 87 10.87 -37.22 -13.02
N ARG A 88 10.29 -36.42 -12.10
CA ARG A 88 9.96 -36.82 -10.73
C ARG A 88 8.47 -36.61 -10.46
N ASP A 89 7.78 -37.72 -10.24
CA ASP A 89 6.34 -37.72 -10.00
C ASP A 89 5.93 -36.84 -8.82
N GLY A 90 4.93 -36.00 -9.05
CA GLY A 90 4.34 -35.13 -8.04
C GLY A 90 5.22 -33.98 -7.56
N LEU A 91 6.40 -33.76 -8.15
CA LEU A 91 7.31 -32.69 -7.74
C LEU A 91 6.87 -31.32 -8.26
N VAL A 92 6.29 -31.26 -9.45
CA VAL A 92 6.01 -30.01 -10.17
C VAL A 92 4.62 -29.45 -9.82
N LEU A 93 4.57 -28.15 -9.52
CA LEU A 93 3.35 -27.36 -9.41
C LEU A 93 3.48 -26.12 -10.31
N PRO A 94 2.96 -26.15 -11.55
CA PRO A 94 3.13 -25.03 -12.47
C PRO A 94 2.38 -23.79 -11.99
N CYS A 95 3.01 -22.63 -12.11
CA CYS A 95 2.46 -21.34 -11.71
C CYS A 95 2.32 -20.46 -12.95
N TRP A 96 1.12 -20.31 -13.48
CA TRP A 96 0.89 -19.55 -14.73
C TRP A 96 0.86 -18.06 -14.42
N ALA A 97 1.87 -17.31 -14.87
CA ALA A 97 1.95 -15.86 -14.74
C ALA A 97 1.16 -15.14 -15.85
N ALA A 98 0.96 -15.80 -16.98
CA ALA A 98 0.20 -15.33 -18.13
C ALA A 98 -0.61 -16.49 -18.73
N VAL A 99 -1.45 -16.19 -19.72
CA VAL A 99 -2.15 -17.21 -20.51
C VAL A 99 -1.11 -17.92 -21.39
N VAL A 100 -0.76 -19.15 -21.01
CA VAL A 100 0.30 -19.95 -21.66
C VAL A 100 -0.18 -21.31 -22.17
N ALA A 101 -1.49 -21.60 -22.10
CA ALA A 101 -2.04 -22.91 -22.45
C ALA A 101 -1.63 -23.38 -23.86
N ASP A 102 -1.76 -22.49 -24.85
CA ASP A 102 -1.43 -22.78 -26.25
C ASP A 102 0.08 -23.00 -26.46
N LEU A 103 0.92 -22.38 -25.62
CA LEU A 103 2.37 -22.52 -25.68
C LEU A 103 2.88 -23.81 -25.02
N LEU A 104 2.01 -24.49 -24.26
CA LEU A 104 2.32 -25.73 -23.56
C LEU A 104 1.85 -26.97 -24.33
N GLU A 105 1.33 -26.81 -25.55
CA GLU A 105 0.89 -27.93 -26.38
C GLU A 105 2.00 -28.99 -26.52
N GLY A 106 1.68 -30.24 -26.15
CA GLY A 106 2.62 -31.36 -26.16
C GLY A 106 3.56 -31.45 -24.96
N SER A 107 3.67 -30.42 -24.12
CA SER A 107 4.42 -30.46 -22.85
C SER A 107 3.69 -31.28 -21.79
N ARG A 108 4.42 -31.93 -20.87
CA ARG A 108 3.79 -32.62 -19.73
C ARG A 108 3.22 -31.62 -18.72
N LEU A 109 3.76 -30.40 -18.65
CA LEU A 109 3.21 -29.29 -17.85
C LEU A 109 1.74 -28.99 -18.19
N SER A 110 1.32 -29.21 -19.44
CA SER A 110 -0.09 -28.98 -19.86
C SER A 110 -1.08 -29.92 -19.19
N ARG A 111 -0.63 -31.05 -18.64
CA ARG A 111 -1.45 -32.06 -17.97
C ARG A 111 -1.58 -31.84 -16.47
N LEU A 112 -0.89 -30.85 -15.93
CA LEU A 112 -0.89 -30.52 -14.51
C LEU A 112 -1.85 -29.36 -14.25
N GLU A 113 -2.63 -29.46 -13.17
CA GLU A 113 -3.44 -28.33 -12.71
C GLU A 113 -2.54 -27.19 -12.22
N PRO A 114 -2.61 -25.99 -12.83
CA PRO A 114 -1.74 -24.89 -12.49
C PRO A 114 -2.32 -24.01 -11.38
N ALA A 115 -1.43 -23.32 -10.68
CA ALA A 115 -1.79 -22.14 -9.89
C ALA A 115 -1.94 -20.92 -10.82
N ARG A 116 -3.07 -20.23 -10.75
CA ARG A 116 -3.48 -19.23 -11.75
C ARG A 116 -3.13 -17.80 -11.34
N PHE A 117 -1.87 -17.40 -11.52
CA PHE A 117 -1.42 -16.04 -11.24
C PHE A 117 -1.82 -15.03 -12.33
N GLN A 118 -2.16 -15.50 -13.53
CA GLN A 118 -2.67 -14.68 -14.62
C GLN A 118 -4.04 -14.04 -14.31
N ASP A 119 -4.85 -14.69 -13.47
CA ASP A 119 -6.16 -14.15 -13.06
C ASP A 119 -5.97 -13.07 -11.99
N SER A 120 -5.23 -13.42 -10.93
CA SER A 120 -4.69 -12.48 -9.95
C SER A 120 -3.63 -13.14 -9.09
N TRP A 121 -2.74 -12.35 -8.48
CA TRP A 121 -1.74 -12.90 -7.57
C TRP A 121 -2.35 -13.56 -6.32
N ALA A 122 -3.50 -13.07 -5.87
CA ALA A 122 -4.21 -13.66 -4.74
C ALA A 122 -4.81 -15.03 -5.09
N THR A 123 -5.37 -15.17 -6.29
CA THR A 123 -5.89 -16.44 -6.82
C THR A 123 -4.78 -17.47 -6.88
N GLY A 124 -3.68 -17.18 -7.58
CA GLY A 124 -2.55 -18.09 -7.69
C GLY A 124 -1.94 -18.48 -6.33
N LEU A 125 -1.85 -17.56 -5.37
CA LEU A 125 -1.39 -17.89 -4.02
C LEU A 125 -2.33 -18.87 -3.31
N ASN A 126 -3.64 -18.67 -3.42
CA ASN A 126 -4.62 -19.57 -2.83
C ASN A 126 -4.55 -20.96 -3.47
N ASP A 127 -4.37 -21.04 -4.79
CA ASP A 127 -4.18 -22.31 -5.51
C ASP A 127 -2.92 -23.04 -5.01
N VAL A 128 -1.80 -22.32 -4.86
CA VAL A 128 -0.56 -22.88 -4.32
C VAL A 128 -0.77 -23.41 -2.90
N LEU A 129 -1.41 -22.64 -2.01
CA LEU A 129 -1.67 -23.05 -0.63
C LEU A 129 -2.61 -24.25 -0.56
N ALA A 130 -3.65 -24.30 -1.41
CA ALA A 130 -4.56 -25.43 -1.52
C ALA A 130 -3.82 -26.69 -2.00
N ALA A 131 -2.96 -26.56 -3.01
CA ALA A 131 -2.16 -27.66 -3.53
C ALA A 131 -1.14 -28.17 -2.51
N LEU A 132 -0.49 -27.27 -1.75
CA LEU A 132 0.40 -27.64 -0.64
C LEU A 132 -0.35 -28.43 0.43
N LYS A 133 -1.53 -27.95 0.84
CA LYS A 133 -2.39 -28.62 1.83
C LYS A 133 -2.83 -29.99 1.34
N ALA A 134 -3.28 -30.11 0.09
CA ALA A 134 -3.72 -31.38 -0.51
C ALA A 134 -2.59 -32.42 -0.57
N ARG A 135 -1.35 -31.97 -0.78
CA ARG A 135 -0.14 -32.82 -0.78
C ARG A 135 0.46 -33.05 0.61
N GLY A 136 -0.22 -32.63 1.67
CA GLY A 136 0.25 -32.78 3.06
C GLY A 136 1.56 -32.02 3.35
N VAL A 137 1.87 -30.98 2.57
CA VAL A 137 3.03 -30.13 2.82
C VAL A 137 2.65 -29.12 3.89
N VAL A 138 3.18 -29.31 5.09
CA VAL A 138 2.92 -28.46 6.25
C VAL A 138 4.06 -27.43 6.44
N PRO A 139 3.76 -26.24 6.98
CA PRO A 139 4.80 -25.30 7.38
C PRO A 139 5.75 -25.91 8.43
N ASP A 140 7.06 -25.75 8.23
CA ASP A 140 8.11 -26.28 9.11
C ASP A 140 8.27 -25.42 10.38
N TYR A 141 7.93 -24.14 10.28
CA TYR A 141 7.98 -23.21 11.40
C TYR A 141 6.57 -22.98 11.96
N LYS A 142 6.42 -23.04 13.30
CA LYS A 142 5.29 -22.38 13.98
C LYS A 142 5.22 -20.95 13.39
N ALA A 143 4.08 -20.54 12.83
CA ALA A 143 3.94 -19.32 12.02
C ALA A 143 4.59 -18.06 12.65
N VAL A 144 4.64 -18.01 13.99
CA VAL A 144 5.33 -16.97 14.78
C VAL A 144 6.87 -16.96 14.56
N ARG A 145 7.52 -18.12 14.56
CA ARG A 145 8.96 -18.27 14.26
C ARG A 145 9.25 -18.08 12.76
N GLY A 146 8.36 -18.54 11.87
CA GLY A 146 8.49 -18.36 10.42
C GLY A 146 8.51 -16.89 10.02
N ARG A 147 7.58 -16.09 10.58
CA ARG A 147 7.59 -14.62 10.44
C ARG A 147 8.90 -14.01 10.94
N ALA A 148 9.38 -14.40 12.12
CA ALA A 148 10.61 -13.85 12.69
C ALA A 148 11.87 -14.21 11.86
N ILE A 149 11.95 -15.40 11.28
CA ILE A 149 13.08 -15.85 10.44
C ILE A 149 13.02 -15.21 9.06
N ALA A 150 11.84 -15.15 8.42
CA ALA A 150 11.64 -14.45 7.14
C ALA A 150 11.94 -12.95 7.25
N LEU A 151 11.58 -12.32 8.37
CA LEU A 151 11.97 -10.95 8.70
C LEU A 151 13.49 -10.83 8.87
N ARG A 152 14.14 -11.74 9.59
CA ARG A 152 15.61 -11.72 9.83
C ARG A 152 16.47 -12.02 8.61
N ALA A 153 15.97 -12.77 7.62
CA ALA A 153 16.72 -13.08 6.41
C ALA A 153 16.82 -11.89 5.43
N TYR A 154 16.00 -10.86 5.62
CA TYR A 154 15.89 -9.72 4.70
C TYR A 154 16.01 -8.36 5.35
N VAL A 155 15.76 -8.26 6.66
CA VAL A 155 16.14 -7.10 7.44
C VAL A 155 17.59 -7.38 7.84
N PRO A 156 18.60 -6.65 7.31
CA PRO A 156 19.94 -6.71 7.85
C PRO A 156 19.87 -6.53 9.37
N GLU A 157 20.83 -7.09 10.12
CA GLU A 157 21.01 -6.84 11.56
C GLU A 157 20.48 -5.47 11.98
N PRO A 158 19.71 -5.38 13.09
CA PRO A 158 18.71 -4.35 13.31
C PRO A 158 19.18 -2.98 12.80
N VAL A 159 18.71 -2.62 11.60
CA VAL A 159 18.95 -1.29 11.00
C VAL A 159 18.31 -0.20 11.87
N THR A 160 17.44 -0.60 12.79
CA THR A 160 16.94 0.19 13.89
C THR A 160 17.88 0.08 15.08
N LYS A 161 18.52 1.21 15.43
CA LYS A 161 19.04 1.38 16.78
C LYS A 161 17.84 1.31 17.75
N PRO A 162 17.90 0.60 18.87
CA PRO A 162 16.89 0.69 19.93
C PRO A 162 17.01 2.07 20.59
N GLY A 163 16.52 3.08 19.90
CA GLY A 163 16.45 4.46 20.32
C GLY A 163 15.07 4.99 19.94
N PRO A 164 14.44 5.80 20.79
CA PRO A 164 13.19 6.44 20.42
C PRO A 164 13.39 7.28 19.16
N GLU A 165 12.72 6.91 18.07
CA GLU A 165 12.65 7.72 16.86
C GLU A 165 11.40 8.58 16.93
N ARG A 166 11.56 9.88 16.65
CA ARG A 166 10.44 10.80 16.58
C ARG A 166 9.71 10.59 15.25
N VAL A 167 8.67 9.76 15.26
CA VAL A 167 7.75 9.63 14.13
C VAL A 167 6.85 10.85 14.09
N LEU A 168 6.91 11.61 13.00
CA LEU A 168 6.01 12.72 12.73
C LEU A 168 4.85 12.24 11.86
N THR A 169 3.63 12.52 12.29
CA THR A 169 2.41 12.27 11.51
C THR A 169 1.80 13.60 11.09
N ASN A 170 1.16 13.62 9.93
CA ASN A 170 0.32 14.72 9.45
C ASN A 170 -1.14 14.58 9.90
N VAL A 171 -1.42 13.63 10.81
CA VAL A 171 -2.73 13.45 11.43
C VAL A 171 -2.75 14.19 12.77
N PHE A 172 -3.64 15.18 12.87
CA PHE A 172 -3.83 15.97 14.06
C PHE A 172 -5.18 15.65 14.68
N GLN A 173 -5.21 15.38 15.98
CA GLN A 173 -6.47 15.36 16.71
C GLN A 173 -6.98 16.80 16.80
N ALA A 174 -8.16 17.05 16.25
CA ALA A 174 -8.80 18.37 16.27
C ALA A 174 -10.04 18.33 17.16
N THR A 175 -10.15 19.29 18.07
CA THR A 175 -11.40 19.56 18.80
C THR A 175 -12.22 20.54 17.98
N VAL A 176 -13.47 20.20 17.71
CA VAL A 176 -14.38 21.03 16.92
C VAL A 176 -15.35 21.74 17.87
N PRO A 177 -15.56 23.06 17.73
CA PRO A 177 -16.61 23.76 18.47
C PRO A 177 -18.00 23.18 18.16
N SER A 178 -18.88 23.13 19.15
CA SER A 178 -20.24 22.60 19.00
C SER A 178 -21.18 23.55 18.23
N SER A 179 -20.83 24.83 18.13
CA SER A 179 -21.63 25.84 17.45
C SER A 179 -20.89 26.55 16.32
N ILE A 180 -21.66 27.08 15.38
CA ILE A 180 -21.20 27.92 14.29
C ILE A 180 -21.86 29.29 14.41
N LEU A 181 -21.04 30.34 14.32
CA LEU A 181 -21.49 31.74 14.32
C LEU A 181 -21.89 32.16 12.90
N VAL A 182 -23.04 32.80 12.77
CA VAL A 182 -23.56 33.34 11.52
C VAL A 182 -23.33 34.84 11.47
N TYR A 183 -22.71 35.31 10.39
CA TYR A 183 -22.46 36.72 10.13
C TYR A 183 -23.16 37.14 8.84
N LYS A 184 -23.83 38.30 8.89
CA LYS A 184 -24.40 38.95 7.72
C LYS A 184 -23.48 40.06 7.25
N VAL A 185 -23.34 40.16 5.94
CA VAL A 185 -22.56 41.23 5.29
C VAL A 185 -23.46 42.08 4.39
N PRO A 186 -23.16 43.38 4.26
CA PRO A 186 -24.00 44.31 3.49
C PRO A 186 -24.01 44.00 1.99
N HIS A 187 -22.93 43.41 1.47
CA HIS A 187 -22.78 43.06 0.06
C HIS A 187 -21.88 41.82 -0.08
N SER A 188 -21.96 41.16 -1.24
CA SER A 188 -21.05 40.06 -1.57
C SER A 188 -19.61 40.56 -1.59
N LEU A 189 -18.69 39.76 -1.04
CA LEU A 189 -17.28 40.12 -0.97
C LEU A 189 -16.56 39.71 -2.26
N PRO A 190 -15.73 40.58 -2.86
CA PRO A 190 -14.88 40.21 -3.98
C PRO A 190 -13.81 39.21 -3.55
N VAL A 191 -13.35 38.37 -4.50
CA VAL A 191 -12.39 37.27 -4.24
C VAL A 191 -11.13 37.75 -3.53
N GLN A 192 -10.55 38.86 -3.98
CA GLN A 192 -9.33 39.43 -3.36
C GLN A 192 -9.53 39.84 -1.90
N GLN A 193 -10.72 40.37 -1.57
CA GLN A 193 -11.04 40.72 -0.18
C GLN A 193 -11.25 39.47 0.67
N ILE A 194 -11.87 38.43 0.11
CA ILE A 194 -12.05 37.14 0.80
C ILE A 194 -10.70 36.52 1.16
N GLU A 195 -9.77 36.47 0.20
CA GLU A 195 -8.43 35.90 0.41
C GLU A 195 -7.68 36.66 1.52
N ARG A 196 -7.68 38.00 1.46
CA ARG A 196 -7.03 38.84 2.48
C ARG A 196 -7.60 38.64 3.88
N ILE A 197 -8.92 38.56 4.02
CA ILE A 197 -9.55 38.36 5.34
C ILE A 197 -9.24 36.95 5.86
N ARG A 198 -9.21 35.94 4.98
CA ARG A 198 -8.90 34.54 5.31
C ARG A 198 -7.47 34.31 5.80
N GLU A 199 -6.57 35.27 5.67
CA GLU A 199 -5.25 35.21 6.32
C GLU A 199 -5.35 35.37 7.85
N THR A 200 -6.41 36.03 8.34
CA THR A 200 -6.54 36.42 9.75
C THR A 200 -7.77 35.83 10.42
N TRP A 201 -8.84 35.59 9.66
CA TRP A 201 -10.12 35.10 10.16
C TRP A 201 -10.67 33.96 9.28
N PRO A 202 -10.88 32.76 9.84
CA PRO A 202 -11.38 31.62 9.09
C PRO A 202 -12.89 31.68 8.98
N PHE A 203 -13.40 31.79 7.76
CA PHE A 203 -14.84 31.79 7.49
C PHE A 203 -15.20 31.08 6.19
N VAL A 204 -16.42 30.56 6.15
CA VAL A 204 -17.07 29.93 5.00
C VAL A 204 -18.17 30.85 4.47
N ILE A 205 -18.30 30.93 3.15
CA ILE A 205 -19.40 31.65 2.51
C ILE A 205 -20.53 30.64 2.32
N ALA A 206 -21.59 30.76 3.11
CA ALA A 206 -22.77 29.89 3.02
C ALA A 206 -23.74 30.37 1.94
N ALA A 207 -23.84 31.70 1.76
CA ALA A 207 -24.60 32.35 0.70
C ALA A 207 -23.95 33.70 0.37
N ALA A 208 -24.41 34.38 -0.69
CA ALA A 208 -23.82 35.64 -1.19
C ALA A 208 -23.57 36.72 -0.12
N ARG A 209 -24.38 36.73 0.95
CA ARG A 209 -24.29 37.72 2.06
C ARG A 209 -24.22 37.08 3.45
N THR A 210 -23.90 35.79 3.52
CA THR A 210 -23.87 35.04 4.79
C THR A 210 -22.54 34.33 4.93
N LEU A 211 -21.82 34.67 6.00
CA LEU A 211 -20.55 34.07 6.38
C LEU A 211 -20.74 33.24 7.64
N LEU A 212 -20.00 32.15 7.74
CA LEU A 212 -19.99 31.25 8.90
C LEU A 212 -18.58 31.19 9.48
N SER A 213 -18.45 31.19 10.80
CA SER A 213 -17.15 31.03 11.48
C SER A 213 -17.31 30.35 12.85
N PHE A 214 -16.24 29.78 13.37
CA PHE A 214 -16.20 29.25 14.73
C PHE A 214 -15.98 30.32 15.80
N HIS A 215 -15.41 31.46 15.43
CA HIS A 215 -15.06 32.52 16.38
C HIS A 215 -15.27 33.90 15.79
N GLU A 216 -15.30 34.89 16.67
CA GLU A 216 -15.49 36.28 16.26
C GLU A 216 -14.27 36.81 15.47
N PRO A 217 -14.49 37.69 14.47
CA PRO A 217 -13.40 38.29 13.72
C PRO A 217 -12.45 39.04 14.66
N PRO A 218 -11.11 38.90 14.50
CA PRO A 218 -10.12 39.47 15.42
C PRO A 218 -10.13 41.00 15.47
N ALA A 219 -10.75 41.67 14.50
CA ALA A 219 -11.07 43.08 14.58
C ALA A 219 -12.54 43.29 14.18
N SER A 220 -13.29 44.03 15.00
CA SER A 220 -14.72 44.30 14.84
C SER A 220 -15.10 45.03 13.54
N ARG A 221 -14.12 45.44 12.72
CA ARG A 221 -14.30 46.14 11.44
C ARG A 221 -13.61 45.48 10.24
N LEU A 222 -13.25 44.19 10.32
CA LEU A 222 -12.69 43.46 9.18
C LEU A 222 -13.57 43.56 7.92
N ILE A 223 -14.89 43.63 8.13
CA ILE A 223 -15.88 43.92 7.08
C ILE A 223 -16.78 45.05 7.59
N PRO A 224 -16.69 46.27 7.03
CA PRO A 224 -17.56 47.37 7.42
C PRO A 224 -19.04 46.99 7.25
N GLY A 225 -19.84 47.24 8.29
CA GLY A 225 -21.28 46.94 8.29
C GLY A 225 -21.64 45.47 8.46
N SER A 226 -20.68 44.57 8.69
CA SER A 226 -21.00 43.19 9.08
C SER A 226 -21.44 43.12 10.53
N TYR A 227 -22.38 42.23 10.84
CA TYR A 227 -22.81 41.95 12.21
C TYR A 227 -23.04 40.45 12.41
N ARG A 228 -22.89 40.01 13.66
CA ARG A 228 -23.25 38.66 14.10
C ARG A 228 -24.77 38.56 14.19
N ASP A 229 -25.35 37.61 13.48
CA ASP A 229 -26.80 37.41 13.40
C ASP A 229 -27.26 36.48 14.53
N PHE A 230 -26.82 35.21 14.49
CA PHE A 230 -27.09 34.21 15.51
C PHE A 230 -25.99 33.15 15.55
N GLU A 231 -26.12 32.17 16.44
CA GLU A 231 -25.31 30.96 16.47
C GLU A 231 -26.22 29.73 16.45
N PHE A 232 -25.74 28.62 15.89
CA PHE A 232 -26.49 27.37 15.88
C PHE A 232 -25.58 26.17 16.14
N ALA A 233 -26.15 25.10 16.72
CA ALA A 233 -25.47 23.83 16.92
C ALA A 233 -25.56 22.99 15.63
N TRP A 234 -24.39 22.66 15.07
CA TRP A 234 -24.30 22.04 13.74
C TRP A 234 -24.54 20.52 13.74
N ASP A 235 -24.49 19.90 14.91
CA ASP A 235 -24.65 18.46 15.14
C ASP A 235 -26.10 18.06 15.45
N THR A 236 -27.04 19.02 15.39
CA THR A 236 -28.47 18.78 15.60
C THR A 236 -29.19 18.45 14.29
N GLU A 237 -30.21 17.60 14.35
CA GLU A 237 -31.02 17.24 13.16
C GLU A 237 -31.71 18.46 12.53
N GLU A 238 -32.14 19.42 13.36
CA GLU A 238 -32.76 20.68 12.92
C GLU A 238 -31.85 21.49 11.99
N HIS A 239 -30.54 21.36 12.14
CA HIS A 239 -29.53 22.06 11.36
C HIS A 239 -28.69 21.10 10.52
N ALA A 240 -29.23 19.95 10.10
CA ALA A 240 -28.51 19.03 9.20
C ALA A 240 -28.09 19.73 7.88
N THR A 241 -28.85 20.74 7.46
CA THR A 241 -28.50 21.62 6.35
C THR A 241 -28.65 23.09 6.72
N PHE A 242 -27.76 23.93 6.19
CA PHE A 242 -27.82 25.38 6.33
C PHE A 242 -27.55 26.05 4.99
N ALA A 243 -28.44 26.97 4.58
CA ALA A 243 -28.36 27.67 3.28
C ALA A 243 -28.20 26.71 2.08
N GLY A 244 -28.86 25.55 2.11
CA GLY A 244 -28.80 24.53 1.06
C GLY A 244 -27.52 23.67 1.06
N ARG A 245 -26.64 23.82 2.07
CA ARG A 245 -25.42 23.02 2.22
C ARG A 245 -25.51 22.11 3.43
N ASN A 246 -24.90 20.93 3.36
CA ASN A 246 -24.80 20.02 4.50
C ASN A 246 -23.89 20.62 5.60
N SER A 247 -24.34 20.61 6.86
CA SER A 247 -23.62 21.22 7.97
C SER A 247 -22.30 20.53 8.31
N ILE A 248 -22.19 19.22 8.05
CA ILE A 248 -20.92 18.48 8.20
C ILE A 248 -19.88 18.98 7.18
N ASP A 249 -20.31 19.30 5.96
CA ASP A 249 -19.39 19.81 4.92
C ASP A 249 -18.96 21.24 5.22
N ILE A 250 -19.88 22.07 5.75
CA ILE A 250 -19.55 23.40 6.28
C ILE A 250 -18.51 23.28 7.39
N MET A 251 -18.71 22.37 8.34
CA MET A 251 -17.79 22.13 9.45
C MET A 251 -16.40 21.72 8.96
N LYS A 252 -16.31 20.76 8.02
CA LYS A 252 -15.03 20.34 7.41
C LYS A 252 -14.32 21.50 6.71
N GLU A 253 -15.07 22.32 5.97
CA GLU A 253 -14.50 23.49 5.32
C GLU A 253 -14.00 24.50 6.36
N LEU A 254 -14.76 24.79 7.41
CA LEU A 254 -14.35 25.68 8.50
C LEU A 254 -13.10 25.19 9.23
N LEU A 255 -12.99 23.88 9.49
CA LEU A 255 -11.77 23.29 10.06
C LEU A 255 -10.57 23.53 9.15
N ARG A 256 -10.74 23.31 7.84
CA ARG A 256 -9.67 23.58 6.87
C ARG A 256 -9.29 25.05 6.84
N ARG A 257 -10.26 25.97 6.84
CA ARG A 257 -9.98 27.42 6.91
C ARG A 257 -9.28 27.82 8.20
N SER A 258 -9.64 27.20 9.31
CA SER A 258 -9.00 27.45 10.60
C SER A 258 -7.54 26.98 10.60
N LEU A 259 -7.27 25.83 9.95
CA LEU A 259 -5.92 25.36 9.73
C LEU A 259 -5.13 26.29 8.80
N ASP A 260 -5.74 26.78 7.71
CA ASP A 260 -5.12 27.76 6.80
C ASP A 260 -4.62 29.00 7.58
N VAL A 261 -5.46 29.59 8.44
CA VAL A 261 -5.07 30.73 9.30
C VAL A 261 -3.96 30.35 10.29
N ALA A 262 -4.02 29.16 10.87
CA ALA A 262 -2.98 28.68 11.78
C ALA A 262 -1.62 28.53 11.06
N CYS A 263 -1.63 28.04 9.81
CA CYS A 263 -0.44 27.96 8.97
C CYS A 263 0.15 29.35 8.68
N VAL A 264 -0.69 30.33 8.33
CA VAL A 264 -0.24 31.72 8.13
C VAL A 264 0.40 32.29 9.40
N ARG A 265 -0.25 32.10 10.56
CA ARG A 265 0.29 32.56 11.86
C ARG A 265 1.61 31.88 12.23
N ALA A 266 1.81 30.64 11.79
CA ALA A 266 3.06 29.91 11.95
C ALA A 266 4.15 30.32 10.94
N GLY A 267 3.88 31.28 10.04
CA GLY A 267 4.82 31.83 9.08
C GLY A 267 4.86 31.12 7.73
N LEU A 268 3.89 30.25 7.42
CA LEU A 268 3.78 29.63 6.10
C LEU A 268 3.15 30.61 5.10
N VAL A 269 3.59 30.52 3.85
CA VAL A 269 3.13 31.38 2.76
C VAL A 269 2.19 30.60 1.83
N TRP A 270 1.07 31.21 1.44
CA TRP A 270 0.13 30.63 0.48
C TRP A 270 0.67 30.80 -0.95
N CYS A 271 0.70 29.70 -1.73
CA CYS A 271 0.97 29.74 -3.15
C CYS A 271 -0.37 29.72 -3.93
N PRO A 272 -0.79 30.82 -4.57
CA PRO A 272 -2.07 30.88 -5.28
C PRO A 272 -2.14 29.92 -6.48
N ASP A 273 -1.02 29.72 -7.19
CA ASP A 273 -0.94 28.87 -8.37
C ASP A 273 -1.18 27.39 -8.03
N ARG A 274 -0.51 26.91 -6.98
CA ARG A 274 -0.56 25.50 -6.56
C ARG A 274 -1.62 25.21 -5.50
N LYS A 275 -2.22 26.26 -4.92
CA LYS A 275 -3.21 26.19 -3.85
C LYS A 275 -2.72 25.38 -2.63
N VAL A 276 -1.47 25.63 -2.22
CA VAL A 276 -0.83 24.99 -1.05
C VAL A 276 -0.06 26.01 -0.21
N TYR A 277 0.08 25.71 1.08
CA TYR A 277 1.00 26.41 1.96
C TYR A 277 2.39 25.79 1.90
N TYR A 278 3.43 26.63 1.96
CA TYR A 278 4.82 26.19 2.00
C TYR A 278 5.63 26.99 3.04
N PHE A 279 6.72 26.40 3.51
CA PHE A 279 7.71 27.11 4.31
C PHE A 279 8.57 27.97 3.38
N PRO A 280 8.57 29.31 3.50
CA PRO A 280 9.48 30.13 2.73
C PRO A 280 10.92 29.75 3.08
N GLN A 281 11.78 29.62 2.06
CA GLN A 281 13.22 29.44 2.31
C GLN A 281 13.73 30.72 2.97
N THR A 282 14.30 30.56 4.17
CA THR A 282 14.97 31.66 4.90
C THR A 282 16.30 31.99 4.24
#